data_AF-I0YX94-F1
#
_entry.id   AF-I0YX94-F1
#
_cell.length_a   1.000
_cell.length_b   1.000
_cell.length_c   1.000
_cell.angle_alpha   90.00
_cell.angle_beta   90.00
_cell.angle_gamma   90.00
#
_symmetry.space_group_name_H-M   'P 1'
#
loop_
_entity.id
_entity.type
_entity.pdbx_description
1 polymer ?
#
loop_
_entity_poly.entity_id
_entity_poly.type
_entity_poly.pdbx_seq_one_letter_code
_entity_poly.pdbx_strand_id
1 'polypeptide(L)' 'FTFGRSPGCDFLLEHPSASRLHAVLQYRSSDGRAFLYDAGSAHGTFVNKKQLKPKAHMALRVGDMFKFGRSTRMYIL' A
#
# COMPACT_ATOMS: atom_id res chain seq x y z
N PHE A 1 -2.42 -8.89 3.18
CA PHE A 1 -2.43 -7.84 4.21
C PHE A 1 -3.08 -6.57 3.68
N THR A 2 -3.90 -5.92 4.49
CA THR A 2 -4.68 -4.72 4.16
C THR A 2 -4.19 -3.53 4.97
N PHE A 3 -4.10 -2.38 4.33
CA PHE A 3 -3.67 -1.12 4.93
C PHE A 3 -4.81 -0.13 4.82
N GLY A 4 -5.17 0.52 5.92
CA GLY A 4 -6.24 1.50 5.90
C GLY A 4 -6.55 2.07 7.27
N ARG A 5 -7.41 3.09 7.29
CA ARG A 5 -7.85 3.76 8.53
C ARG A 5 -8.98 3.02 9.25
N SER A 6 -9.52 1.96 8.65
CA SER A 6 -10.53 1.12 9.28
C SER A 6 -9.89 0.17 10.29
N PRO A 7 -10.49 -0.04 11.48
CA PRO A 7 -9.97 -0.99 12.47
C PRO A 7 -10.01 -2.45 11.99
N GLY A 8 -10.75 -2.76 10.92
CA GLY A 8 -10.76 -4.09 10.30
C GLY A 8 -9.59 -4.35 9.33
N CYS A 9 -8.68 -3.38 9.16
CA CYS A 9 -7.47 -3.60 8.37
C CYS A 9 -6.36 -4.21 9.21
N ASP A 10 -5.51 -5.04 8.58
CA ASP A 10 -4.36 -5.66 9.24
C ASP A 10 -3.37 -4.61 9.76
N PHE A 11 -3.21 -3.53 9.00
CA PHE A 11 -2.37 -2.39 9.36
C PHE A 11 -3.20 -1.11 9.42
N LEU A 12 -3.38 -0.60 10.64
CA LEU A 12 -4.10 0.64 10.88
C LEU A 12 -3.24 1.85 10.49
N LEU A 13 -3.74 2.65 9.57
CA LEU A 13 -3.16 3.92 9.16
C LEU A 13 -3.86 5.07 9.89
N GLU A 14 -3.13 5.77 10.77
CA GLU A 14 -3.71 6.84 11.61
C GLU A 14 -3.81 8.18 10.88
N HIS A 15 -3.09 8.34 9.77
CA HIS A 15 -3.04 9.62 9.06
C HIS A 15 -4.39 9.93 8.37
N PRO A 16 -4.93 11.16 8.48
CA PRO A 16 -6.23 11.51 7.91
C PRO A 16 -6.30 11.41 6.38
N SER A 17 -5.16 11.49 5.70
CA SER A 17 -5.07 11.27 4.25
C SER A 17 -5.19 9.79 3.86
N ALA A 18 -5.30 8.86 4.80
CA ALA A 18 -5.47 7.44 4.51
C ALA A 18 -6.96 7.09 4.38
N SER A 19 -7.33 6.46 3.28
CA SER A 19 -8.65 5.86 3.10
C SER A 19 -8.91 4.74 4.11
N ARG A 20 -10.20 4.44 4.36
CA ARG A 20 -10.64 3.33 5.23
C ARG A 20 -10.02 2.00 4.80
N LEU A 21 -10.06 1.73 3.50
CA LEU A 21 -9.25 0.72 2.82
C LEU A 21 -8.38 1.49 1.81
N HIS A 22 -7.07 1.51 2.04
CA HIS A 22 -6.13 2.30 1.24
C HIS A 22 -5.41 1.43 0.23
N ALA A 23 -4.76 0.37 0.69
CA ALA A 23 -4.01 -0.54 -0.17
C ALA A 23 -4.05 -1.97 0.35
N VAL A 24 -3.73 -2.91 -0.52
CA VAL A 24 -3.65 -4.33 -0.21
C VAL A 24 -2.30 -4.85 -0.70
N LEU A 25 -1.54 -5.44 0.21
CA LEU A 25 -0.35 -6.23 -0.09
C LEU A 25 -0.75 -7.68 -0.25
N GLN A 26 -0.56 -8.21 -1.45
CA GLN A 26 -0.84 -9.59 -1.81
C GLN A 26 0.48 -10.30 -2.06
N TYR A 27 0.65 -11.46 -1.44
CA TYR A 27 1.78 -12.33 -1.74
C TYR A 27 1.27 -13.50 -2.57
N ARG A 28 1.95 -13.77 -3.69
CA ARG A 28 1.62 -14.87 -4.57
C ARG A 28 2.70 -15.94 -4.44
N SER A 29 2.35 -17.05 -3.80
CA SER A 29 3.29 -18.14 -3.53
C SER A 29 3.79 -18.86 -4.78
N SER A 30 3.03 -18.82 -5.88
CA SER A 30 3.40 -19.53 -7.12
C SER A 30 4.62 -18.94 -7.83
N ASP A 31 4.82 -17.62 -7.74
CA ASP A 31 5.94 -16.90 -8.35
C ASP A 31 6.87 -16.23 -7.31
N GLY A 32 6.55 -16.38 -6.01
CA GLY A 32 7.32 -15.81 -4.91
C GLY A 32 7.32 -14.29 -4.88
N ARG A 33 6.31 -13.64 -5.48
CA ARG A 33 6.26 -12.18 -5.65
C ARG A 33 5.21 -11.54 -4.76
N ALA A 34 5.57 -10.38 -4.22
CA ALA A 34 4.65 -9.49 -3.53
C ALA A 34 4.11 -8.44 -4.51
N PHE A 35 2.83 -8.11 -4.36
CA PHE A 35 2.13 -7.12 -5.15
C PHE A 35 1.43 -6.13 -4.24
N LEU A 36 1.64 -4.84 -4.48
CA LEU A 36 0.91 -3.76 -3.84
C LEU A 36 -0.21 -3.29 -4.77
N TYR A 37 -1.43 -3.26 -4.24
CA TYR A 37 -2.61 -2.82 -4.95
C TYR A 37 -3.24 -1.62 -4.23
N ASP A 38 -3.34 -0.49 -4.91
CA ASP A 38 -4.05 0.68 -4.38
C ASP A 38 -5.56 0.52 -4.60
N ALA A 39 -6.33 0.47 -3.51
CA ALA A 39 -7.76 0.20 -3.51
C ALA A 39 -8.63 1.40 -3.97
N GLY A 40 -8.03 2.39 -4.63
CA GLY A 40 -8.67 3.65 -5.01
C GLY A 40 -8.59 4.67 -3.89
N SER A 41 -7.43 4.76 -3.23
CA SER A 41 -7.20 5.74 -2.18
C SER A 41 -7.30 7.18 -2.70
N ALA A 42 -7.79 8.10 -1.86
CA ALA A 42 -7.99 9.49 -2.25
C ALA A 42 -6.68 10.25 -2.49
N HIS A 43 -5.62 9.87 -1.78
CA HIS A 43 -4.31 10.53 -1.83
C HIS A 43 -3.22 9.68 -2.49
N GLY A 44 -3.59 8.50 -3.02
CA GLY A 44 -2.68 7.60 -3.70
C GLY A 44 -1.72 6.83 -2.78
N THR A 45 -1.22 5.73 -3.33
CA THR A 45 -0.09 4.97 -2.79
C THR A 45 1.19 5.29 -3.56
N PHE A 46 2.33 5.37 -2.88
CA PHE A 46 3.62 5.67 -3.50
C PHE A 46 4.64 4.58 -3.22
N VAL A 47 5.37 4.14 -4.25
CA VAL A 47 6.48 3.19 -4.16
C VAL A 47 7.72 3.86 -4.75
N ASN A 48 8.84 3.87 -4.03
CA ASN A 48 10.10 4.49 -4.45
C ASN A 48 9.91 5.92 -5.00
N LYS A 49 9.12 6.74 -4.29
CA LYS A 49 8.74 8.12 -4.65
C LYS A 49 7.86 8.26 -5.91
N LYS A 50 7.45 7.16 -6.55
CA LYS A 50 6.52 7.15 -7.69
C LYS A 50 5.11 6.80 -7.22
N GLN A 51 4.12 7.56 -7.66
CA GLN A 51 2.72 7.25 -7.37
C GLN A 51 2.27 6.04 -8.20
N LEU A 52 1.58 5.11 -7.57
CA LEU A 52 0.98 3.97 -8.24
C LEU A 52 -0.26 4.41 -9.02
N LYS A 53 -0.53 3.70 -10.12
CA LYS A 53 -1.83 3.81 -10.78
C LYS A 53 -2.90 3.20 -9.86
N PRO A 54 -4.01 3.91 -9.59
CA PRO A 54 -5.08 3.36 -8.77
C PRO A 54 -5.64 2.10 -9.43
N LYS A 55 -6.03 1.11 -8.61
CA LYS A 55 -6.58 -0.18 -9.05
C LYS A 55 -5.65 -1.01 -9.95
N ALA A 56 -4.34 -0.81 -9.87
CA ALA A 56 -3.34 -1.60 -10.57
C ALA A 56 -2.47 -2.38 -9.59
N HIS A 57 -2.08 -3.60 -9.96
CA HIS A 57 -1.11 -4.39 -9.21
C HIS A 57 0.30 -3.94 -9.57
N MET A 58 1.03 -3.45 -8.57
CA MET A 58 2.46 -3.15 -8.67
C MET A 58 3.26 -4.25 -8.02
N ALA A 59 4.14 -4.91 -8.77
CA ALA A 59 5.08 -5.86 -8.19
C ALA A 59 6.08 -5.11 -7.29
N LEU A 60 6.21 -5.55 -6.04
CA LEU A 60 7.21 -5.07 -5.10
C LEU A 60 8.42 -6.00 -5.11
N ARG A 61 9.60 -5.42 -4.89
CA ARG A 61 10.87 -6.11 -4.72
C ARG A 61 11.41 -5.86 -3.33
N VAL A 62 12.26 -6.76 -2.84
CA VAL A 62 12.97 -6.58 -1.57
C VAL A 62 13.76 -5.27 -1.62
N GLY A 63 13.62 -4.45 -0.59
CA GLY A 63 14.20 -3.12 -0.49
C GLY A 63 13.34 -2.00 -1.07
N ASP A 64 12.21 -2.29 -1.72
CA ASP A 64 11.29 -1.25 -2.18
C ASP A 64 10.63 -0.56 -0.99
N MET A 65 10.68 0.78 -0.99
CA MET A 65 10.04 1.60 0.02
C MET A 65 8.68 2.08 -0.46
N PHE A 66 7.66 1.95 0.37
CA PHE A 66 6.32 2.42 0.05
C PHE A 66 5.67 3.21 1.18
N LYS A 67 4.77 4.12 0.80
CA LYS A 67 4.01 4.98 1.71
C LYS A 67 2.59 5.21 1.22
N PHE A 68 1.73 5.60 2.15
CA PHE A 68 0.30 5.77 1.91
C PHE A 68 -0.12 7.23 2.13
N GLY A 69 -0.71 7.84 1.10
CA GLY A 69 -1.10 9.25 1.09
C GLY A 69 0.03 10.19 1.50
N ARG A 70 -0.27 11.11 2.41
CA ARG A 70 0.66 12.11 2.95
C ARG A 70 1.29 11.69 4.30
N SER A 71 1.18 10.41 4.67
CA SER A 71 1.83 9.91 5.88
C SER A 71 3.36 10.07 5.81
N THR A 72 3.98 10.36 6.94
CA THR A 72 5.44 10.35 7.11
C THR A 72 5.98 8.94 7.35
N ARG A 73 5.12 7.98 7.73
CA ARG A 73 5.52 6.57 7.93
C ARG A 73 5.86 5.93 6.59
N MET A 74 7.01 5.28 6.55
CA MET A 74 7.50 4.51 5.40
C MET A 74 7.53 3.02 5.77
N TYR A 75 7.26 2.18 4.78
CA TYR A 75 7.32 0.73 4.88
C TYR A 75 8.34 0.20 3.88
N ILE A 76 8.99 -0.90 4.23
CA ILE A 76 10.00 -1.56 3.40
C ILE A 76 9.60 -3.02 3.27
N LEU A 77 9.68 -3.58 2.06
CA LEU A 77 9.54 -5.01 1.82
C LEU A 77 10.90 -5.73 1.99
#